data_AF-A0A978SV70-F1
#
_entry.id   AF-A0A978SV70-F1
#
_cell.length_a   1.000
_cell.length_b   1.000
_cell.length_c   1.000
_cell.angle_alpha   90.00
_cell.angle_beta   90.00
_cell.angle_gamma   90.00
#
_symmetry.space_group_name_H-M   'P 1'
#
loop_
_entity.id
_entity.type
_entity.pdbx_description
1 polymer ?
#
loop_
_entity_poly.entity_id
_entity_poly.type
_entity_poly.pdbx_seq_one_letter_code
_entity_poly.pdbx_strand_id
1 'polypeptide(L)'
;MLDIYSLYEDSYYLAKNPDVEQAVAAGSFTNGFEHFLYFGQYEGRNPGPFFDTQFYLEIYPEIADIVSNTGISPIQHFIEYGQFEGRDPFFDFFTDFYL
;
A
#
# COMPACT_ATOMS: atom_id res chain seq x y z
N MET A 1 12.59 10.72 -2.88
CA MET A 1 11.54 10.02 -3.66
C MET A 1 11.05 8.89 -2.77
N LEU A 2 9.74 8.74 -2.64
CA LEU A 2 9.18 7.66 -1.83
C LEU A 2 9.39 6.33 -2.54
N ASP A 3 9.70 5.30 -1.78
CA ASP A 3 9.85 3.93 -2.25
C ASP A 3 9.08 2.97 -1.35
N ILE A 4 9.12 1.68 -1.71
CA ILE A 4 8.40 0.65 -0.98
C ILE A 4 8.85 0.54 0.48
N TYR A 5 10.13 0.79 0.76
CA TYR A 5 10.69 0.73 2.11
C TYR A 5 10.25 1.93 2.96
N SER A 6 10.00 3.07 2.33
CA SER A 6 9.55 4.30 3.00
C SER A 6 8.06 4.26 3.34
N LEU A 7 7.26 3.49 2.59
CA LEU A 7 5.80 3.38 2.76
C LEU A 7 5.37 2.16 3.56
N TYR A 8 6.27 1.19 3.75
CA TYR A 8 5.99 -0.05 4.48
C TYR A 8 6.38 0.02 5.96
N GLU A 9 5.49 -0.45 6.83
CA GLU A 9 5.77 -0.60 8.26
C GLU A 9 5.31 -1.98 8.76
N ASP A 10 6.27 -2.83 9.14
CA ASP A 10 6.02 -4.24 9.49
C ASP A 10 5.10 -4.39 10.71
N SER A 11 5.31 -3.58 11.76
CA SER A 11 4.46 -3.56 12.95
C SER A 11 3.01 -3.19 12.63
N TYR A 12 2.81 -2.17 11.79
CA TYR A 12 1.48 -1.77 11.33
C TYR A 12 0.85 -2.89 10.50
N TYR A 13 1.61 -3.44 9.56
CA TYR A 13 1.13 -4.45 8.63
C TYR A 13 0.68 -5.72 9.35
N LEU A 14 1.51 -6.28 10.23
CA LEU A 14 1.15 -7.48 10.97
C LEU A 14 -0.02 -7.26 11.92
N ALA A 15 -0.08 -6.11 12.61
CA ALA A 15 -1.19 -5.77 13.50
C ALA A 15 -2.54 -5.65 12.76
N LYS A 16 -2.53 -5.23 11.49
CA LYS A 16 -3.73 -5.13 10.64
C LYS A 16 -4.06 -6.44 9.92
N ASN A 17 -3.14 -7.39 9.88
CA ASN A 17 -3.25 -8.64 9.12
C ASN A 17 -2.90 -9.85 10.02
N PRO A 18 -3.78 -10.24 10.97
CA PRO A 18 -3.51 -11.33 11.91
C PRO A 18 -3.30 -12.70 11.25
N ASP A 19 -3.82 -12.89 10.04
CA ASP A 19 -3.59 -14.07 9.22
C ASP A 19 -2.12 -14.14 8.74
N VAL A 20 -1.53 -13.00 8.38
CA VAL A 20 -0.13 -12.90 7.99
C VAL A 20 0.78 -13.05 9.20
N GLU A 21 0.43 -12.45 10.33
CA GLU A 21 1.16 -12.63 11.59
C GLU A 21 1.27 -14.11 11.96
N GLN A 22 0.17 -14.86 11.86
CA GLN A 22 0.16 -16.31 12.07
C GLN A 22 1.03 -17.06 11.05
N ALA A 23 0.97 -16.67 9.77
CA ALA A 23 1.77 -17.30 8.73
C ALA A 23 3.29 -17.06 8.92
N VAL A 24 3.68 -15.86 9.37
CA VAL A 24 5.07 -15.54 9.76
C VAL A 24 5.48 -16.37 10.97
N ALA A 25 4.65 -16.45 12.02
CA ALA A 25 4.95 -17.26 13.21
C ALA A 25 5.06 -18.76 12.89
N ALA A 26 4.32 -19.25 11.89
CA ALA A 26 4.41 -20.62 11.38
C ALA A 26 5.60 -20.85 10.43
N GLY A 27 6.37 -19.81 10.09
CA GLY A 27 7.52 -19.88 9.18
C GLY A 27 7.16 -19.99 7.70
N SER A 28 5.93 -19.67 7.31
CA SER A 28 5.53 -19.58 5.90
C SER A 28 6.09 -18.33 5.21
N PHE A 29 6.37 -17.28 5.98
CA PHE A 29 7.05 -16.06 5.56
C PHE A 29 8.11 -15.68 6.58
N THR A 30 9.18 -15.05 6.11
CA THR A 30 10.27 -14.51 6.92
C THR A 30 9.80 -13.34 7.78
N ASN A 31 8.93 -12.49 7.24
CA ASN A 31 8.34 -11.32 7.89
C ASN A 31 7.09 -10.85 7.12
N GLY A 32 6.40 -9.83 7.64
CA GLY A 32 5.25 -9.24 6.97
C GLY A 32 5.61 -8.61 5.62
N PHE A 33 6.82 -8.06 5.51
CA PHE A 33 7.28 -7.42 4.27
C PHE A 33 7.35 -8.39 3.10
N GLU A 34 7.85 -9.61 3.32
CA GLU A 34 7.87 -10.67 2.31
C GLU A 34 6.45 -11.00 1.83
N HIS A 35 5.51 -11.19 2.76
CA HIS A 35 4.11 -11.41 2.39
C HIS A 35 3.55 -10.22 1.60
N PHE A 36 3.83 -8.99 2.02
CA PHE A 36 3.34 -7.80 1.33
C PHE A 36 3.87 -7.68 -0.10
N LEU A 37 5.17 -7.89 -0.29
CA LEU A 37 5.82 -7.83 -1.60
C LEU A 37 5.24 -8.84 -2.60
N TYR A 38 4.90 -10.05 -2.16
CA TYR A 38 4.43 -11.09 -3.08
C TYR A 38 2.92 -11.20 -3.18
N PHE A 39 2.18 -10.79 -2.15
CA PHE A 39 0.73 -11.01 -2.05
C PHE A 39 0.00 -9.75 -1.62
N GLY A 40 0.37 -9.19 -0.47
CA GLY A 40 -0.42 -8.14 0.19
C GLY A 40 -0.72 -6.91 -0.66
N GLN A 41 0.25 -6.46 -1.49
CA GLN A 41 0.05 -5.31 -2.38
C GLN A 41 -1.00 -5.56 -3.47
N TYR A 42 -1.20 -6.82 -3.88
CA TYR A 42 -2.20 -7.23 -4.88
C TYR A 42 -3.54 -7.63 -4.24
N GLU A 43 -3.53 -7.94 -2.95
CA GLU A 43 -4.73 -8.20 -2.15
C GLU A 43 -5.43 -6.92 -1.66
N GLY A 44 -4.89 -5.75 -2.01
CA GLY A 44 -5.44 -4.46 -1.59
C GLY A 44 -5.12 -4.09 -0.14
N ARG A 45 -4.12 -4.73 0.49
CA ARG A 45 -3.74 -4.44 1.88
C ARG A 45 -2.91 -3.14 1.96
N ASN A 46 -3.04 -2.43 3.07
CA ASN A 46 -2.26 -1.21 3.31
C ASN A 46 -0.84 -1.57 3.82
N PRO A 47 0.24 -1.07 3.19
CA PRO A 47 1.62 -1.35 3.58
C PRO A 47 2.01 -0.72 4.92
N GLY A 48 1.38 0.39 5.26
CA GLY A 48 1.75 1.26 6.37
C GLY A 48 0.71 2.36 6.56
N PRO A 49 0.91 3.25 7.54
CA PRO A 49 -0.03 4.33 7.83
C PRO A 49 -0.04 5.45 6.77
N PHE A 50 0.95 5.51 5.89
CA PHE A 50 1.13 6.59 4.90
C PHE A 50 0.69 6.23 3.48
N PHE A 51 0.05 5.08 3.29
CA PHE A 51 -0.57 4.71 2.03
C PHE A 51 -1.84 3.91 2.29
N ASP A 52 -2.97 4.47 1.87
CA ASP A 52 -4.28 3.84 1.95
C ASP A 52 -4.67 3.37 0.54
N THR A 53 -4.58 2.05 0.34
CA THR A 53 -4.85 1.41 -0.93
C THR A 53 -6.28 1.61 -1.39
N GLN A 54 -7.25 1.56 -0.48
CA GLN A 54 -8.65 1.74 -0.82
C GLN A 54 -8.93 3.20 -1.18
N PHE A 55 -8.46 4.15 -0.36
CA PHE A 55 -8.57 5.57 -0.65
C PHE A 55 -7.97 5.93 -2.01
N TYR A 56 -6.77 5.44 -2.30
CA TYR A 56 -6.08 5.75 -3.55
C TYR A 56 -6.86 5.27 -4.78
N LEU A 57 -7.50 4.11 -4.70
CA LEU A 57 -8.36 3.58 -5.77
C LEU A 57 -9.72 4.29 -5.88
N GLU A 58 -10.27 4.75 -4.77
CA GLU A 58 -11.53 5.51 -4.74
C GLU A 58 -11.39 6.91 -5.32
N ILE A 59 -10.28 7.60 -5.01
CA ILE A 59 -10.01 8.96 -5.49
C ILE A 59 -9.53 8.96 -6.95
N TYR A 60 -8.80 7.92 -7.37
CA TYR A 60 -8.26 7.80 -8.71
C TYR A 60 -8.81 6.55 -9.43
N PRO A 61 -10.09 6.58 -9.87
CA PRO A 61 -10.76 5.41 -10.43
C PRO A 61 -10.09 4.88 -11.70
N GLU A 62 -9.37 5.71 -12.45
CA GLU A 62 -8.58 5.27 -13.61
C GLU A 62 -7.44 4.32 -13.23
N ILE A 63 -6.98 4.39 -11.97
CA ILE A 63 -5.94 3.48 -11.45
C ILE A 63 -6.53 2.10 -11.18
N ALA A 64 -7.80 2.01 -10.79
CA ALA A 64 -8.48 0.72 -10.62
C ALA A 64 -8.53 -0.07 -11.95
N ASP A 65 -8.75 0.63 -13.07
CA ASP A 65 -8.69 0.04 -14.41
C ASP A 65 -7.26 -0.40 -14.76
N ILE A 66 -6.25 0.41 -14.46
CA ILE A 66 -4.84 0.06 -14.70
C ILE A 66 -4.45 -1.19 -13.91
N VAL A 67 -4.74 -1.22 -12.61
CA VAL A 67 -4.42 -2.34 -11.71
C VAL A 67 -5.05 -3.63 -12.23
N SER A 68 -6.32 -3.57 -12.66
CA SER A 68 -7.05 -4.73 -13.18
C SER A 68 -6.53 -5.24 -14.53
N ASN A 69 -5.97 -4.36 -15.37
CA ASN A 69 -5.53 -4.72 -16.73
C ASN A 69 -4.02 -4.99 -16.86
N THR A 70 -3.20 -4.46 -15.96
CA THR A 70 -1.73 -4.52 -16.07
C THR A 70 -1.08 -5.40 -15.00
N GLY A 71 -1.78 -5.67 -13.89
CA GLY A 71 -1.22 -6.37 -12.75
C GLY A 71 -0.26 -5.53 -11.89
N ILE A 72 -0.11 -4.24 -12.17
CA ILE A 72 0.60 -3.30 -11.30
C ILE A 72 -0.25 -3.08 -10.04
N SER A 73 0.37 -3.09 -8.86
CA SER A 73 -0.34 -2.79 -7.61
C SER A 73 -0.59 -1.28 -7.42
N PRO A 74 -1.59 -0.88 -6.61
CA PRO A 74 -1.84 0.55 -6.36
C PRO A 74 -0.61 1.30 -5.81
N ILE A 75 0.12 0.69 -4.87
CA ILE A 75 1.35 1.29 -4.33
C ILE A 75 2.46 1.36 -5.38
N GLN A 76 2.60 0.36 -6.25
CA GLN A 76 3.58 0.41 -7.33
C GLN A 76 3.26 1.54 -8.31
N HIS A 77 1.99 1.71 -8.68
CA HIS A 77 1.56 2.85 -9.49
C HIS A 77 1.91 4.19 -8.83
N PHE A 78 1.68 4.32 -7.53
CA PHE A 78 2.05 5.54 -6.80
C PHE A 78 3.56 5.80 -6.80
N ILE A 79 4.37 4.79 -6.52
CA ILE A 79 5.83 4.91 -6.48
C ILE A 79 6.39 5.27 -7.86
N GLU A 80 5.90 4.67 -8.94
CA GLU A 80 6.44 4.87 -10.28
C GLU A 80 5.90 6.14 -10.96
N TYR A 81 4.65 6.52 -10.68
CA TYR A 81 3.94 7.59 -11.39
C TYR A 81 3.28 8.58 -10.43
N GLY A 82 2.42 8.10 -9.53
CA GLY A 82 1.52 8.94 -8.74
C GLY A 82 2.23 10.04 -7.93
N GLN A 83 3.39 9.76 -7.34
CA GLN A 83 4.15 10.75 -6.58
C GLN A 83 4.72 11.89 -7.47
N PHE A 84 4.91 11.64 -8.78
CA PHE A 84 5.33 12.67 -9.75
C PHE A 84 4.16 13.39 -10.40
N GLU A 85 2.97 12.78 -10.35
CA GLU A 85 1.71 13.38 -10.79
C GLU A 85 1.05 14.23 -9.69
N GLY A 86 1.61 14.25 -8.47
CA GLY A 86 1.09 15.02 -7.34
C GLY A 86 -0.16 14.40 -6.72
N ARG A 87 -0.30 13.06 -6.79
CA ARG A 87 -1.43 12.34 -6.20
C ARG A 87 -1.25 12.12 -4.70
N ASP A 88 -2.35 12.16 -3.97
CA ASP A 88 -2.37 11.94 -2.52
C ASP A 88 -2.54 10.45 -2.19
N PRO A 89 -1.62 9.85 -1.41
CA PRO A 89 -1.67 8.42 -1.11
C PRO A 89 -2.56 8.04 0.09
N PHE A 90 -3.05 9.00 0.89
CA PHE A 90 -3.92 8.73 2.06
C PHE A 90 -4.79 9.94 2.45
N PHE A 91 -5.92 9.68 3.10
CA PHE A 91 -6.96 10.68 3.45
C PHE A 91 -6.51 11.71 4.50
N ASP A 92 -5.62 11.36 5.43
CA ASP A 92 -5.25 12.24 6.56
C ASP A 92 -4.12 13.24 6.23
N PHE A 93 -3.92 13.52 4.93
CA PHE A 93 -3.18 14.68 4.45
C PHE A 93 -4.10 15.61 3.65
N PHE A 94 -5.16 16.11 4.28
CA PHE A 94 -5.81 17.32 3.80
C PHE A 94 -4.96 18.52 4.18
N THR A 95 -4.19 19.04 3.21
CA THR A 95 -3.46 20.31 3.35
C THR A 95 -4.37 21.48 3.77
N ASP A 96 -5.68 21.36 3.51
CA ASP A 96 -6.70 22.37 3.84
C ASP A 96 -7.00 22.52 5.34
N PHE A 97 -6.58 21.60 6.21
CA PHE A 97 -6.71 21.78 7.67
C PHE A 97 -5.51 22.49 8.32
N TYR A 98 -4.48 22.82 7.53
CA TYR A 98 -3.28 23.51 7.98
C TYR A 98 -3.10 24.90 7.35
N LEU A 99 -4.14 25.44 6.71
CA LEU A 99 -4.22 26.82 6.20
C LEU A 99 -5.30 27.64 6.91
#